data_AF-A0A0B6Z8B2-F1
#
_entry.id   AF-A0A0B6Z8B2-F1
#
_cell.length_a   1.000
_cell.length_b   1.000
_cell.length_c   1.000
_cell.angle_alpha   90.00
_cell.angle_beta   90.00
_cell.angle_gamma   90.00
#
_symmetry.space_group_name_H-M   'P 1'
#
loop_
_entity.id
_entity.type
_entity.pdbx_description
1 polymer ?
#
loop_
_entity_poly.entity_id
_entity_poly.type
_entity_poly.pdbx_seq_one_letter_code
_entity_poly.pdbx_strand_id
1 'polypeptide(L)'
;GIHVIFSGCQTSDISRYILIDWLVEVVGMKDFSAHVLYFAVSLIDRFLQVRTIQRSQVQLLGVTAIVVSSRFLGFEILTIREAAWLTDNSYTYYDVVKMMGELVA
;
A
#
# COMPACT_ATOMS: atom_id res chain seq x y z
N GLY A 1 3.91 14.91 18.52
CA GLY A 1 2.85 14.49 19.45
C GLY A 1 1.70 13.99 18.65
N ILE A 2 1.38 12.71 18.80
CA ILE A 2 0.09 12.00 18.67
C ILE A 2 0.44 10.61 19.23
N HIS A 3 0.65 10.58 20.55
CA HIS A 3 0.48 9.35 21.32
C HIS A 3 -0.90 9.49 21.94
N VAL A 4 -1.64 8.38 22.01
CA VAL A 4 -2.94 8.23 22.66
C VAL A 4 -4.15 8.51 21.77
N ILE A 5 -4.48 7.53 20.93
CA ILE A 5 -5.84 6.95 20.89
C ILE A 5 -5.70 5.42 20.81
N PHE A 6 -5.46 4.78 21.96
CA PHE A 6 -5.75 3.36 22.16
C PHE A 6 -7.04 3.27 22.95
N SER A 7 -8.14 2.90 22.28
CA SER A 7 -9.31 2.29 22.91
C SER A 7 -10.13 1.59 21.83
N GLY A 8 -10.07 0.26 21.81
CA GLY A 8 -11.28 -0.53 21.56
C GLY A 8 -11.32 -1.52 20.41
N CYS A 9 -10.44 -1.51 19.39
CA CYS A 9 -10.67 -2.36 18.21
C CYS A 9 -9.50 -3.23 17.75
N GLN A 10 -9.91 -4.34 17.15
CA GLN A 10 -9.22 -5.57 16.81
C GLN A 10 -7.93 -5.32 16.01
N THR A 11 -6.93 -6.17 16.18
CA THR A 11 -5.57 -6.08 15.60
C THR A 11 -5.49 -5.74 14.10
N SER A 12 -6.58 -5.97 13.35
CA SER A 12 -6.82 -5.57 11.96
C SER A 12 -6.82 -4.04 11.75
N ASP A 13 -7.54 -3.27 12.56
CA ASP A 13 -7.78 -1.86 12.30
C ASP A 13 -6.54 -0.99 12.53
N ILE A 14 -5.72 -1.37 13.51
CA ILE A 14 -4.43 -0.72 13.78
C ILE A 14 -3.46 -0.97 12.62
N SER A 15 -3.43 -2.20 12.09
CA SER A 15 -2.56 -2.55 10.97
C SER A 15 -2.96 -1.80 9.70
N ARG A 16 -4.27 -1.63 9.47
CA ARG A 16 -4.80 -0.81 8.38
C ARG A 16 -4.47 0.67 8.56
N TYR A 17 -4.64 1.22 9.77
CA TYR A 17 -4.32 2.61 10.06
C TYR A 17 -2.85 2.91 9.76
N ILE A 18 -1.94 2.10 10.30
CA ILE A 18 -0.49 2.26 10.08
C ILE A 18 -0.13 2.15 8.60
N LEU A 19 -0.77 1.22 7.87
CA LEU A 19 -0.56 1.11 6.43
C LEU A 19 -1.02 2.37 5.70
N ILE A 20 -2.24 2.84 5.95
CA ILE A 20 -2.80 4.00 5.25
C ILE A 20 -2.02 5.27 5.55
N ASP A 21 -1.62 5.47 6.81
CA ASP A 21 -0.76 6.58 7.23
C ASP A 21 0.54 6.60 6.43
N TRP A 22 1.21 5.45 6.32
CA TRP A 22 2.42 5.31 5.49
C TRP A 22 2.16 5.54 3.99
N LEU A 23 1.01 5.10 3.45
CA LEU A 23 0.67 5.35 2.04
C LEU A 23 0.40 6.84 1.75
N VAL A 24 -0.12 7.59 2.73
CA VAL A 24 -0.28 9.05 2.62
C VAL A 24 1.09 9.71 2.50
N GLU A 25 2.08 9.29 3.28
CA GLU A 25 3.46 9.78 3.17
C GLU A 25 4.05 9.50 1.77
N VAL A 26 3.91 8.27 1.26
CA VAL A 26 4.39 7.88 -0.08
C VAL A 26 3.76 8.73 -1.18
N VAL A 27 2.44 8.94 -1.12
CA VAL A 27 1.68 9.74 -2.08
C VAL A 27 2.12 11.21 -2.03
N GLY A 28 2.34 11.76 -0.83
CA GLY A 28 2.85 13.11 -0.65
C GLY A 28 4.28 13.29 -1.17
N MET A 29 5.18 12.34 -0.88
CA MET A 29 6.58 12.37 -1.35
C MET A 29 6.71 12.32 -2.88
N LYS A 30 5.73 11.70 -3.55
CA LYS A 30 5.70 11.54 -5.02
C LYS A 30 4.77 12.55 -5.71
N ASP A 31 4.20 13.50 -4.96
CA ASP A 31 3.21 14.47 -5.44
C ASP A 31 2.05 13.82 -6.23
N PHE A 32 1.64 12.61 -5.82
CA PHE A 32 0.50 11.94 -6.42
C PHE A 32 -0.82 12.56 -5.95
N SER A 33 -1.83 12.51 -6.82
CA SER A 33 -3.17 13.00 -6.47
C SER A 33 -3.83 12.09 -5.43
N ALA A 34 -4.75 12.66 -4.65
CA ALA A 34 -5.56 11.89 -3.69
C ALA A 34 -6.35 10.74 -4.35
N HIS A 35 -6.67 10.85 -5.64
CA HIS A 35 -7.34 9.79 -6.40
C HIS A 35 -6.48 8.51 -6.48
N VAL A 36 -5.16 8.64 -6.60
CA VAL A 36 -4.23 7.50 -6.57
C VAL A 36 -4.31 6.78 -5.23
N LEU A 37 -4.32 7.53 -4.12
CA LEU A 37 -4.46 6.96 -2.78
C LEU A 37 -5.81 6.25 -2.61
N TYR A 38 -6.92 6.89 -2.98
CA TYR A 38 -8.25 6.31 -2.82
C TYR A 38 -8.42 5.03 -3.64
N PHE A 39 -7.88 5.00 -4.85
CA PHE A 39 -7.90 3.81 -5.69
C PHE A 39 -7.04 2.69 -5.10
N ALA A 40 -5.86 3.01 -4.56
CA ALA A 40 -4.99 2.04 -3.89
C ALA A 40 -5.66 1.44 -2.65
N VAL A 41 -6.26 2.26 -1.79
CA VAL A 41 -7.01 1.78 -0.61
C VAL A 41 -8.17 0.88 -1.04
N SER A 42 -8.89 1.25 -2.09
CA SER A 42 -9.97 0.42 -2.63
C SER A 42 -9.47 -0.94 -3.15
N LEU A 43 -8.29 -1.00 -3.76
CA LEU A 43 -7.65 -2.25 -4.20
C LEU A 43 -7.24 -3.12 -3.00
N ILE A 44 -6.61 -2.52 -2.00
CA ILE A 44 -6.19 -3.20 -0.77
C ILE A 44 -7.40 -3.83 -0.08
N ASP A 45 -8.48 -3.08 0.06
CA ASP A 45 -9.70 -3.54 0.74
C ASP A 45 -10.34 -4.72 0.03
N ARG A 46 -10.50 -4.62 -1.29
CA ARG A 46 -11.03 -5.72 -2.11
C ARG A 46 -10.15 -6.95 -2.03
N PHE A 47 -8.83 -6.77 -2.07
CA PHE A 47 -7.89 -7.88 -1.98
C PHE A 47 -8.02 -8.61 -0.63
N LEU A 48 -8.06 -7.86 0.48
CA LEU A 48 -8.17 -8.43 1.82
C LEU A 48 -9.54 -9.06 2.12
N GLN A 49 -10.59 -8.71 1.36
CA GLN A 49 -11.89 -9.38 1.45
C GLN A 49 -11.85 -10.82 0.93
N VAL A 50 -10.94 -11.15 0.00
CA VAL A 50 -10.90 -12.45 -0.68
C VAL A 50 -9.60 -13.22 -0.47
N ARG A 51 -8.54 -12.57 0.01
CA ARG A 51 -7.23 -13.18 0.31
C ARG A 51 -6.81 -12.91 1.74
N THR A 52 -6.33 -13.95 2.41
CA THR A 52 -5.62 -13.81 3.69
C THR A 52 -4.12 -13.73 3.41
N ILE A 53 -3.46 -12.73 3.97
CA ILE A 53 -2.00 -12.55 3.87
C ILE A 53 -1.36 -12.44 5.24
N GLN A 54 -0.06 -12.67 5.30
CA GLN A 54 0.70 -12.45 6.53
C GLN A 54 0.82 -10.95 6.81
N ARG A 55 0.89 -10.57 8.09
CA ARG A 55 1.10 -9.17 8.51
C ARG A 55 2.35 -8.57 7.87
N SER A 56 3.39 -9.38 7.70
CA SER A 56 4.65 -9.02 7.02
C SER A 56 4.49 -8.74 5.53
N GLN A 57 3.33 -8.95 4.91
CA GLN A 57 3.06 -8.68 3.50
C GLN A 57 2.10 -7.50 3.29
N VAL A 58 1.58 -6.92 4.37
CA VAL A 58 0.61 -5.81 4.30
C VAL A 58 1.23 -4.56 3.68
N GLN A 59 2.49 -4.25 4.01
CA GLN A 59 3.22 -3.14 3.38
C GLN A 59 3.50 -3.42 1.89
N LEU A 60 3.88 -4.65 1.55
CA LEU A 60 4.06 -5.08 0.15
C LEU A 60 2.76 -4.90 -0.66
N LEU A 61 1.63 -5.33 -0.11
CA LEU A 61 0.31 -5.13 -0.73
C LEU A 61 0.03 -3.63 -0.95
N GLY A 62 0.26 -2.80 0.07
CA GLY A 62 -0.01 -1.37 -0.01
C GLY A 62 0.84 -0.65 -1.06
N VAL A 63 2.16 -0.85 -1.04
CA VAL A 63 3.04 -0.21 -2.03
C VAL A 63 2.75 -0.70 -3.45
N THR A 64 2.42 -1.98 -3.61
CA THR A 64 2.03 -2.56 -4.90
C THR A 64 0.71 -1.96 -5.39
N ALA A 65 -0.26 -1.72 -4.50
CA ALA A 65 -1.50 -1.04 -4.85
C ALA A 65 -1.27 0.39 -5.34
N ILE A 66 -0.29 1.12 -4.80
CA ILE A 66 0.11 2.44 -5.32
C ILE A 66 0.79 2.33 -6.69
N VAL A 67 1.63 1.30 -6.92
CA VAL A 67 2.20 1.04 -8.26
C VAL A 67 1.09 0.84 -9.29
N VAL A 68 0.08 0.03 -8.97
CA VAL A 68 -1.07 -0.18 -9.87
C VAL A 68 -1.84 1.13 -10.05
N SER A 69 -2.18 1.82 -8.97
CA SER A 69 -3.02 3.03 -9.00
C SER A 69 -2.38 4.19 -9.75
N SER A 70 -1.09 4.43 -9.52
CA SER A 70 -0.34 5.51 -10.18
C SER A 70 -0.22 5.27 -11.69
N ARG A 71 -0.14 4.01 -12.16
CA ARG A 71 -0.14 3.69 -13.59
C ARG A 71 -1.48 3.95 -14.29
N PHE A 72 -2.59 3.85 -13.58
CA PHE A 72 -3.92 4.05 -14.16
C PHE A 72 -4.42 5.48 -14.06
N LEU A 73 -4.08 6.18 -12.97
CA LEU A 73 -4.67 7.49 -12.64
C LEU A 73 -3.64 8.63 -12.62
N GLY A 74 -2.34 8.33 -12.57
CA GLY A 74 -1.28 9.32 -12.42
C GLY A 74 -0.69 9.78 -13.75
N PHE A 75 -0.23 11.03 -13.79
CA PHE A 75 0.68 11.51 -14.83
C PHE A 75 2.10 10.97 -14.59
N GLU A 76 2.51 10.89 -13.32
CA GLU A 76 3.73 10.26 -12.84
C GLU A 76 3.43 8.85 -12.30
N ILE A 77 4.41 7.94 -12.41
CA ILE A 77 4.26 6.55 -12.00
C ILE A 77 5.18 6.22 -10.81
N LEU A 78 4.72 5.34 -9.93
CA LEU A 78 5.62 4.65 -9.01
C LEU A 78 6.15 3.40 -9.72
N THR A 79 7.44 3.37 -10.02
CA THR A 79 8.05 2.19 -10.63
C THR A 79 8.16 1.05 -9.59
N ILE A 80 8.23 -0.18 -10.08
CA ILE A 80 8.41 -1.37 -9.23
C ILE A 80 9.73 -1.29 -8.43
N ARG A 81 10.78 -0.71 -9.03
CA ARG A 81 12.07 -0.53 -8.36
C ARG A 81 12.00 0.51 -7.25
N GLU A 82 11.33 1.63 -7.49
CA GLU A 82 11.09 2.64 -6.44
C GLU A 82 10.22 2.07 -5.33
N ALA A 83 9.19 1.29 -5.65
CA ALA A 83 8.36 0.63 -4.66
C ALA A 83 9.17 -0.29 -3.73
N ALA A 84 10.07 -1.11 -4.28
CA ALA A 84 10.98 -1.93 -3.47
C ALA A 84 11.89 -1.06 -2.57
N TRP A 85 12.45 0.01 -3.14
CA TRP A 85 13.31 0.94 -2.42
C TRP A 85 12.60 1.67 -1.27
N LEU A 86 11.34 2.09 -1.46
CA LEU A 86 10.51 2.75 -0.42
C LEU A 86 10.24 1.84 0.79
N THR A 87 10.35 0.53 0.63
CA THR A 87 10.22 -0.44 1.73
C THR A 87 11.56 -0.76 2.41
N ASP A 88 12.55 0.10 2.24
CA ASP A 88 13.94 -0.12 2.67
C ASP A 88 14.51 -1.45 2.16
N ASN A 89 14.11 -1.83 0.94
CA ASN A 89 14.43 -3.13 0.33
C ASN A 89 14.01 -4.35 1.15
N SER A 90 13.03 -4.22 2.04
CA SER A 90 12.39 -5.35 2.73
C SER A 90 11.73 -6.32 1.74
N TYR A 91 11.36 -5.82 0.55
CA TYR A 91 10.86 -6.62 -0.56
C TYR A 91 11.67 -6.37 -1.83
N THR A 92 11.81 -7.42 -2.64
CA THR A 92 12.51 -7.36 -3.91
C THR A 92 11.58 -6.89 -5.04
N TYR A 93 12.17 -6.54 -6.18
CA TYR A 93 11.42 -6.30 -7.42
C TYR A 93 10.46 -7.46 -7.75
N TYR A 94 10.90 -8.70 -7.54
CA TYR A 94 10.09 -9.89 -7.82
C TYR A 94 8.91 -10.04 -6.87
N ASP A 95 9.06 -9.67 -5.61
CA ASP A 95 7.96 -9.70 -4.64
C ASP A 95 6.85 -8.72 -5.05
N VAL A 96 7.23 -7.51 -5.49
CA VAL A 96 6.28 -6.51 -6.00
C VAL A 96 5.61 -6.97 -7.29
N VAL A 97 6.35 -7.58 -8.23
CA VAL A 97 5.77 -8.17 -9.45
C VAL A 97 4.78 -9.28 -9.11
N LYS A 98 5.14 -10.17 -8.19
CA LYS A 98 4.28 -11.28 -7.77
C LYS A 98 3.01 -10.78 -7.11
N MET A 99 3.13 -9.86 -6.14
CA MET A 99 1.98 -9.24 -5.48
C MET A 99 1.10 -8.49 -6.50
N MET A 100 1.71 -7.84 -7.50
CA MET A 100 0.95 -7.15 -8.54
C MET A 100 0.10 -8.13 -9.35
N GLY A 101 0.68 -9.28 -9.73
CA GLY A 101 -0.05 -10.34 -10.41
C GLY A 101 -1.22 -10.87 -9.59
N GLU A 102 -1.05 -11.02 -8.27
CA GLU A 102 -2.14 -11.42 -7.36
C GLU A 102 -3.21 -10.34 -7.18
N LEU A 103 -2.82 -9.06 -7.21
CA LEU A 103 -3.69 -7.91 -6.99
C LEU A 103 -4.61 -7.60 -8.19
N VAL A 104 -4.14 -7.89 -9.41
CA VAL A 104 -4.87 -7.60 -10.67
C VAL A 104 -5.57 -8.81 -11.28
N ALA A 105 -5.43 -10.00 -10.68
CA ALA A 105 -6.10 -11.23 -11.10
C ALA A 105 -7.56 -11.29 -10.65
#